data_AF-A0A455AEJ9-F1
#
_entry.id   AF-A0A455AEJ9-F1
#
_cell.length_a   1.000
_cell.length_b   1.000
_cell.length_c   1.000
_cell.angle_alpha   90.00
_cell.angle_beta   90.00
_cell.angle_gamma   90.00
#
_symmetry.space_group_name_H-M   'P 1'
#
loop_
_entity.id
_entity.type
_entity.pdbx_description
1 polymer ?
#
loop_
_entity_poly.entity_id
_entity_poly.type
_entity_poly.pdbx_seq_one_letter_code
_entity_poly.pdbx_strand_id
1 'polypeptide(L)'
;MAVIWTQPRCCRETLSPTHSALNSPQGTWLRNPEIRTQLVEQFKCLEQQSESRLQLLQDLQEFFRRKAEIELEYSRSLEKLAERFSSKIRSSREHQFKKDQYLLSPVNCWYLVLHQTRRESRDHATLNDIFMNNVIVRLSQISEDVIRLFKKSKEIGLQMHEELLKVTNELYTKSENTVVPTAPPAPHQVIRCLH
;
A
#
# COMPACT_ATOMS: atom_id res chain seq x y z
N MET A 1 -2.10 -13.67 20.65
CA MET A 1 -2.68 -13.58 19.30
C MET A 1 -1.56 -13.26 18.33
N ALA A 2 -0.94 -14.30 17.77
CA ALA A 2 0.15 -14.15 16.81
C ALA A 2 -0.43 -13.92 15.42
N VAL A 3 -0.21 -12.74 14.84
CA VAL A 3 -0.45 -12.51 13.42
C VAL A 3 0.67 -13.23 12.69
N ILE A 4 0.39 -14.47 12.32
CA ILE A 4 1.24 -15.29 11.47
C ILE A 4 1.28 -14.58 10.12
N TRP A 5 2.42 -13.96 9.82
CA TRP A 5 2.80 -13.59 8.46
C TRP A 5 3.03 -14.87 7.67
N THR A 6 1.95 -15.51 7.21
CA THR A 6 2.05 -16.55 6.20
C THR A 6 2.46 -15.88 4.89
N GLN A 7 3.74 -16.00 4.54
CA GLN A 7 4.20 -15.88 3.16
C GLN A 7 3.21 -16.59 2.23
N PRO A 8 2.70 -15.94 1.17
CA PRO A 8 2.01 -16.67 0.13
C PRO A 8 3.06 -17.53 -0.56
N ARG A 9 2.99 -18.85 -0.34
CA ARG A 9 3.64 -19.82 -1.21
C ARG A 9 3.13 -19.53 -2.62
N CYS A 10 3.98 -19.05 -3.52
CA CYS A 10 3.69 -19.05 -4.96
C CYS A 10 3.29 -20.48 -5.33
N CYS A 11 1.99 -20.69 -5.54
CA CYS A 11 1.41 -21.99 -5.83
C CYS A 11 2.01 -22.55 -7.10
N ARG A 12 2.83 -23.59 -6.91
CA ARG A 12 3.17 -24.60 -7.89
C ARG A 12 1.90 -25.43 -8.15
N GLU A 13 1.07 -25.01 -9.11
CA GLU A 13 0.03 -25.85 -9.70
C GLU A 13 0.22 -25.86 -11.22
N THR A 14 0.74 -26.99 -11.70
CA THR A 14 0.83 -27.38 -13.10
C THR A 14 -0.57 -27.46 -13.71
N LEU A 15 -0.95 -26.44 -14.50
CA LEU A 15 -2.15 -26.46 -15.33
C LEU A 15 -1.76 -26.72 -16.80
N SER A 16 -2.13 -27.90 -17.29
CA SER A 16 -2.03 -28.32 -18.68
C SER A 16 -2.82 -27.36 -19.60
N PRO A 17 -2.30 -26.94 -20.76
CA PRO A 17 -3.03 -26.03 -21.63
C PRO A 17 -4.09 -26.79 -22.44
N THR A 18 -5.37 -26.53 -22.15
CA THR A 18 -6.49 -26.95 -22.99
C THR A 18 -6.54 -26.15 -24.29
N HIS A 19 -6.59 -26.88 -25.40
CA HIS A 19 -6.73 -26.45 -26.79
C HIS A 19 -8.05 -25.69 -27.03
N SER A 20 -8.08 -24.36 -26.88
CA SER A 20 -9.19 -23.53 -27.41
C SER A 20 -8.92 -22.03 -27.27
N ALA A 21 -7.93 -21.52 -28.00
CA ALA A 21 -7.77 -20.06 -28.21
C ALA A 21 -7.09 -19.77 -29.55
N LEU A 22 -7.67 -20.25 -30.64
CA LEU A 22 -7.35 -19.82 -32.00
C LEU A 22 -8.46 -18.85 -32.44
N ASN A 23 -8.18 -17.55 -32.33
CA ASN A 23 -8.67 -16.43 -33.16
C ASN A 23 -8.76 -15.13 -32.34
N SER A 24 -7.61 -14.48 -32.15
CA SER A 24 -7.50 -13.04 -31.90
C SER A 24 -6.26 -12.52 -32.65
N PRO A 25 -6.34 -11.38 -33.37
CA PRO A 25 -5.29 -10.94 -34.29
C PRO A 25 -4.10 -10.26 -33.59
N GLN A 26 -3.71 -10.75 -32.42
CA GLN A 26 -2.44 -10.44 -31.75
C GLN A 26 -1.41 -11.47 -32.21
N GLY A 27 -1.08 -11.46 -33.50
CA GLY A 27 -0.13 -12.38 -34.09
C GLY A 27 1.30 -12.02 -33.69
N THR A 28 1.86 -12.76 -32.73
CA THR A 28 3.27 -13.17 -32.53
C THR A 28 3.60 -13.31 -31.04
N TRP A 29 2.91 -14.27 -30.40
CA TRP A 29 3.20 -14.73 -29.05
C TRP A 29 4.48 -15.57 -29.06
N LEU A 30 5.57 -15.00 -28.57
CA LEU A 30 6.86 -15.68 -28.47
C LEU A 30 6.75 -16.99 -27.65
N ARG A 31 7.40 -18.02 -28.19
CA ARG A 31 7.27 -19.46 -27.94
C ARG A 31 7.82 -20.00 -26.59
N ASN A 32 8.05 -19.17 -25.57
CA ASN A 32 8.56 -19.63 -24.25
C ASN A 32 7.51 -19.42 -23.13
N PRO A 33 6.57 -20.38 -22.95
CA PRO A 33 5.43 -20.24 -22.05
C PRO A 33 5.83 -20.11 -20.57
N GLU A 34 6.94 -20.71 -20.13
CA GLU A 34 7.42 -20.64 -18.74
C GLU A 34 7.75 -19.21 -18.29
N ILE A 35 8.47 -18.45 -19.12
CA ILE A 35 8.85 -17.05 -18.82
C ILE A 35 7.61 -16.17 -18.75
N ARG A 36 6.66 -16.36 -19.68
CA ARG A 36 5.38 -15.65 -19.70
C ARG A 36 4.56 -15.92 -18.42
N THR A 37 4.46 -17.18 -18.01
CA THR A 37 3.72 -17.58 -16.82
C THR A 37 4.33 -16.98 -15.55
N GLN A 38 5.65 -17.05 -15.39
CA GLN A 38 6.35 -16.46 -14.24
C GLN A 38 6.12 -14.94 -14.14
N LEU A 39 6.17 -14.22 -15.26
CA LEU A 39 5.93 -12.78 -15.25
C LEU A 39 4.48 -12.43 -14.92
N VAL A 40 3.50 -13.15 -15.46
CA VAL A 40 2.08 -12.95 -15.11
C VAL A 40 1.85 -13.21 -13.61
N GLU A 41 2.48 -14.23 -13.05
CA GLU A 41 2.40 -14.52 -11.61
C GLU A 41 3.06 -13.44 -10.76
N GLN A 42 4.23 -12.93 -11.18
CA GLN A 42 4.91 -11.80 -10.52
C GLN A 42 4.02 -10.56 -10.49
N PHE A 43 3.38 -10.23 -11.62
CA PHE A 43 2.45 -9.10 -11.71
C PHE A 43 1.25 -9.25 -10.78
N LYS A 44 0.62 -10.44 -10.76
CA LYS A 44 -0.51 -10.73 -9.87
C LYS A 44 -0.11 -10.60 -8.40
N CYS A 45 1.08 -11.10 -8.04
CA CYS A 45 1.59 -10.98 -6.68
C CYS A 45 1.82 -9.51 -6.27
N LEU A 46 2.42 -8.71 -7.16
CA LEU A 46 2.64 -7.28 -6.92
C LEU A 46 1.32 -6.51 -6.78
N GLU A 47 0.33 -6.81 -7.62
CA GLU A 47 -1.01 -6.21 -7.55
C GLU A 47 -1.69 -6.54 -6.22
N GLN A 48 -1.75 -7.83 -5.86
CA GLN A 48 -2.32 -8.26 -4.58
C GLN A 48 -1.61 -7.64 -3.37
N GLN A 49 -0.28 -7.52 -3.43
CA GLN A 49 0.50 -6.85 -2.38
C GLN A 49 0.15 -5.36 -2.27
N SER A 50 0.01 -4.67 -3.41
CA SER A 50 -0.40 -3.26 -3.44
C SER A 50 -1.81 -3.08 -2.87
N GLU A 51 -2.76 -3.90 -3.28
CA GLU A 51 -4.16 -3.85 -2.83
C GLU A 51 -4.28 -4.10 -1.32
N SER A 52 -3.65 -5.16 -0.80
CA SER A 52 -3.67 -5.46 0.63
C SER A 52 -3.05 -4.35 1.47
N ARG A 53 -1.99 -3.71 0.97
CA ARG A 53 -1.38 -2.55 1.63
C ARG A 53 -2.29 -1.33 1.63
N LEU A 54 -2.98 -1.05 0.52
CA LEU A 54 -3.96 0.03 0.44
C LEU A 54 -5.14 -0.20 1.38
N GLN A 55 -5.64 -1.43 1.48
CA GLN A 55 -6.69 -1.78 2.42
C GLN A 55 -6.28 -1.51 3.87
N LEU A 56 -5.07 -1.96 4.28
CA LEU A 56 -4.57 -1.68 5.62
C LEU A 56 -4.44 -0.17 5.89
N LEU A 57 -3.99 0.61 4.91
CA LEU A 57 -3.88 2.07 5.06
C LEU A 57 -5.26 2.73 5.20
N GLN A 58 -6.29 2.21 4.54
CA GLN A 58 -7.68 2.67 4.71
C GLN A 58 -8.21 2.35 6.11
N ASP A 59 -8.01 1.11 6.57
CA ASP A 59 -8.43 0.68 7.90
C ASP A 59 -7.75 1.51 9.01
N LEU A 60 -6.46 1.81 8.84
CA LEU A 60 -5.72 2.68 9.75
C LEU A 60 -6.26 4.11 9.76
N GLN A 61 -6.58 4.70 8.60
CA GLN A 61 -7.17 6.03 8.52
C GLN A 61 -8.51 6.09 9.25
N GLU A 62 -9.35 5.07 9.06
CA GLU A 62 -10.64 5.02 9.73
C GLU A 62 -10.51 4.82 11.25
N PHE A 63 -9.59 3.95 11.67
CA PHE A 63 -9.26 3.80 13.09
C PHE A 63 -8.86 5.13 13.72
N PHE A 64 -7.97 5.90 13.09
CA PHE A 64 -7.55 7.20 13.63
C PHE A 64 -8.65 8.25 13.59
N ARG A 65 -9.54 8.22 12.58
CA ARG A 65 -10.72 9.10 12.54
C ARG A 65 -11.63 8.83 13.72
N ARG A 66 -11.97 7.56 13.95
CA ARG A 66 -12.81 7.16 15.10
C ARG A 66 -12.12 7.47 16.42
N LYS A 67 -10.81 7.25 16.52
CA LYS A 67 -10.03 7.59 17.72
C LYS A 67 -10.06 9.10 17.98
N ALA A 68 -9.88 9.93 16.96
CA ALA A 68 -9.90 11.39 17.09
C ALA A 68 -11.25 11.90 17.62
N GLU A 69 -12.36 11.36 17.09
CA GLU A 69 -13.71 11.67 17.59
C GLU A 69 -13.87 11.36 19.09
N ILE A 70 -13.37 10.21 19.54
CA ILE A 70 -13.40 9.81 20.94
C ILE A 70 -12.58 10.77 21.81
N GLU A 71 -11.36 11.14 21.37
CA GLU A 71 -10.54 12.13 22.08
C GLU A 71 -11.27 13.48 22.20
N LEU A 72 -11.91 13.93 21.12
CA LEU A 72 -12.65 15.19 21.11
C LEU A 72 -13.89 15.15 22.02
N GLU A 73 -14.60 14.02 22.05
CA GLU A 73 -15.72 13.80 22.97
C GLU A 73 -15.28 13.80 24.44
N TYR A 74 -14.15 13.16 24.73
CA TYR A 74 -13.57 13.15 26.07
C TYR A 74 -13.13 14.56 26.50
N SER A 75 -12.44 15.28 25.61
CA SER A 75 -12.08 16.69 25.80
C SER A 75 -13.29 17.55 26.17
N ARG A 76 -14.38 17.47 25.39
CA ARG A 76 -15.63 18.21 25.64
C ARG A 76 -16.28 17.82 26.96
N SER A 77 -16.22 16.55 27.33
CA SER A 77 -16.80 16.06 28.58
C SER A 77 -16.04 16.57 29.81
N LEU A 78 -14.71 16.60 29.75
CA LEU A 78 -13.86 17.18 30.81
C LEU A 78 -14.09 18.69 30.95
N GLU A 79 -14.23 19.44 29.86
CA GLU A 79 -14.49 20.88 29.92
C GLU A 79 -15.85 21.17 30.56
N LYS A 80 -16.90 20.42 30.16
CA LYS A 80 -18.23 20.51 30.79
C LYS A 80 -18.18 20.20 32.28
N LEU A 81 -17.41 19.19 32.68
CA LEU A 81 -17.23 18.83 34.09
C LEU A 81 -16.56 19.97 34.86
N ALA A 82 -15.44 20.49 34.35
CA ALA A 82 -14.70 21.58 34.99
C ALA A 82 -15.56 22.84 35.13
N GLU A 83 -16.34 23.20 34.11
CA GLU A 83 -17.17 24.41 34.13
C GLU A 83 -18.33 24.29 35.12
N ARG A 84 -18.99 23.13 35.18
CA ARG A 84 -20.08 22.86 36.13
C ARG A 84 -19.65 23.03 37.60
N PHE A 85 -18.41 22.70 37.91
CA PHE A 85 -17.89 22.76 39.28
C PHE A 85 -17.11 24.03 39.59
N SER A 86 -16.64 24.75 38.56
CA SER A 86 -16.07 26.09 38.66
C SER A 86 -17.11 27.14 39.08
N SER A 87 -18.34 27.06 38.54
CA SER A 87 -19.44 27.98 38.87
C SER A 87 -19.89 27.90 40.35
N LYS A 88 -19.83 26.71 40.97
CA LYS A 88 -20.20 26.49 42.37
C LYS A 88 -19.25 27.12 43.40
N ILE A 89 -17.98 27.33 43.05
CA ILE A 89 -17.01 27.96 43.95
C ILE A 89 -17.26 29.48 44.01
N ARG A 90 -17.58 30.09 42.86
CA ARG A 90 -17.77 31.55 42.76
C ARG A 90 -18.98 32.02 43.57
N SER A 91 -20.04 31.22 43.68
CA SER A 91 -21.22 31.57 44.49
C SER A 91 -20.98 31.52 46.00
N SER A 92 -19.91 30.86 46.47
CA SER A 92 -19.61 30.71 47.90
C SER A 92 -18.61 31.75 48.44
N ARG A 93 -18.07 32.63 47.59
CA ARG A 93 -16.85 33.40 47.86
C ARG A 93 -17.12 34.90 48.04
N GLU A 94 -17.93 35.26 49.03
CA GLU A 94 -18.00 36.65 49.51
C GLU A 94 -17.03 36.92 50.67
N HIS A 95 -16.43 35.90 51.30
CA HIS A 95 -15.52 36.10 52.42
C HIS A 95 -14.28 35.24 52.27
N GLN A 96 -13.12 35.86 51.97
CA GLN A 96 -11.78 35.50 52.48
C GLN A 96 -10.67 36.13 51.62
N PHE A 97 -10.45 37.42 51.86
CA PHE A 97 -9.12 38.02 51.71
C PHE A 97 -8.24 37.54 52.87
N LYS A 98 -7.16 36.81 52.59
CA LYS A 98 -5.87 36.86 53.33
C LYS A 98 -4.84 35.99 52.61
N LYS A 99 -3.75 36.63 52.18
CA LYS A 99 -2.87 36.25 51.07
C LYS A 99 -1.82 35.17 51.40
N ASP A 100 -1.73 34.68 52.64
CA ASP A 100 -0.53 33.95 53.09
C ASP A 100 -0.77 32.58 53.77
N GLN A 101 -1.97 31.99 53.63
CA GLN A 101 -2.29 30.66 54.18
C GLN A 101 -2.68 29.66 53.08
N TYR A 102 -1.91 29.64 51.98
CA TYR A 102 -2.32 28.97 50.72
C TYR A 102 -1.65 27.63 50.43
N LEU A 103 -0.88 27.04 51.35
CA LEU A 103 -0.16 25.82 51.00
C LEU A 103 -0.96 24.52 51.08
N LEU A 104 -2.17 24.46 51.66
CA LEU A 104 -3.06 23.28 51.61
C LEU A 104 -4.50 23.59 52.10
N SER A 105 -5.13 24.67 51.62
CA SER A 105 -6.57 24.83 51.84
C SER A 105 -7.36 23.88 50.92
N PRO A 106 -8.40 23.17 51.38
CA PRO A 106 -9.27 22.35 50.52
C PRO A 106 -9.77 23.09 49.27
N VAL A 107 -9.94 24.41 49.37
CA VAL A 107 -10.30 25.28 48.24
C VAL A 107 -9.17 25.36 47.20
N ASN A 108 -7.91 25.44 47.62
CA ASN A 108 -6.76 25.44 46.71
C ASN A 108 -6.60 24.08 46.03
N CYS A 109 -6.74 22.98 46.77
CA CYS A 109 -6.74 21.63 46.19
C CYS A 109 -7.82 21.48 45.11
N TRP A 110 -9.01 22.01 45.36
CA TRP A 110 -10.10 22.01 44.41
C TRP A 110 -9.79 22.83 43.14
N TYR A 111 -9.19 24.02 43.28
CA TYR A 111 -8.72 24.80 42.12
C TYR A 111 -7.65 24.06 41.30
N LEU A 112 -6.70 23.39 41.97
CA LEU A 112 -5.66 22.60 41.30
C LEU A 112 -6.26 21.44 40.49
N VAL A 113 -7.24 20.72 41.06
CA VAL A 113 -7.95 19.63 40.36
C VAL A 113 -8.71 20.18 39.14
N LEU A 114 -9.43 21.29 39.27
CA LEU A 114 -10.13 21.90 38.12
C LEU A 114 -9.17 22.38 37.03
N HIS A 115 -8.02 22.95 37.42
CA HIS A 115 -6.99 23.34 36.47
C HIS A 115 -6.39 22.13 35.74
N GLN A 116 -6.12 21.05 36.48
CA GLN A 116 -5.65 19.77 35.93
C GLN A 116 -6.66 19.20 34.91
N THR A 117 -7.95 19.16 35.25
CA THR A 117 -9.02 18.68 34.35
C THR A 117 -9.11 19.53 33.06
N ARG A 118 -8.98 20.85 33.17
CA ARG A 118 -8.93 21.73 31.98
C ARG A 118 -7.68 21.51 31.14
N ARG A 119 -6.54 21.21 31.77
CA ARG A 119 -5.32 20.86 31.02
C ARG A 119 -5.51 19.57 30.25
N GLU A 120 -6.01 18.52 30.90
CA GLU A 120 -6.32 17.24 30.24
C GLU A 120 -7.30 17.44 29.08
N SER A 121 -8.36 18.24 29.26
CA SER A 121 -9.29 18.57 28.17
C SER A 121 -8.57 19.14 26.93
N ARG A 122 -7.60 20.05 27.12
CA ARG A 122 -6.81 20.62 26.01
C ARG A 122 -5.85 19.61 25.40
N ASP A 123 -5.25 18.75 26.21
CA ASP A 123 -4.36 17.69 25.73
C ASP A 123 -5.13 16.73 24.81
N HIS A 124 -6.35 16.33 25.19
CA HIS A 124 -7.23 15.51 24.36
C HIS A 124 -7.69 16.22 23.07
N ALA A 125 -8.01 17.51 23.13
CA ALA A 125 -8.31 18.28 21.92
C ALA A 125 -7.10 18.35 20.95
N THR A 126 -5.89 18.48 21.51
CA THR A 126 -4.64 18.48 20.76
C THR A 126 -4.39 17.12 20.10
N LEU A 127 -4.64 16.02 20.81
CA LEU A 127 -4.54 14.67 20.23
C LEU A 127 -5.51 14.47 19.06
N ASN A 128 -6.76 14.92 19.19
CA ASN A 128 -7.72 14.91 18.09
C ASN A 128 -7.16 15.66 16.85
N ASP A 129 -6.61 16.86 17.06
CA ASP A 129 -6.02 17.66 15.98
C ASP A 129 -4.82 16.97 15.32
N ILE A 130 -3.93 16.38 16.12
CA ILE A 130 -2.79 15.60 15.63
C ILE A 130 -3.26 14.41 14.78
N PHE A 131 -4.27 13.66 15.24
CA PHE A 131 -4.78 12.52 14.48
C PHE A 131 -5.41 12.96 13.15
N MET A 132 -6.26 14.00 13.16
CA MET A 132 -6.97 14.47 11.98
C MET A 132 -6.04 15.13 10.96
N ASN A 133 -5.17 16.05 11.41
CA ASN A 133 -4.43 16.95 10.53
C ASN A 133 -3.00 16.48 10.25
N ASN A 134 -2.45 15.55 11.03
CA ASN A 134 -1.11 15.02 10.80
C ASN A 134 -1.17 13.55 10.41
N VAL A 135 -1.68 12.67 11.29
CA VAL A 135 -1.59 11.22 11.07
C VAL A 135 -2.39 10.77 9.85
N ILE A 136 -3.67 11.14 9.76
CA ILE A 136 -4.53 10.74 8.63
C ILE A 136 -3.99 11.31 7.31
N VAL A 137 -3.56 12.57 7.29
CA VAL A 137 -2.96 13.20 6.10
C VAL A 137 -1.71 12.45 5.63
N ARG A 138 -0.83 12.04 6.56
CA ARG A 138 0.36 11.25 6.22
C ARG A 138 0.02 9.87 5.68
N LEU A 139 -0.98 9.20 6.25
CA LEU A 139 -1.45 7.91 5.73
C LEU A 139 -2.03 8.04 4.31
N SER A 140 -2.76 9.13 4.03
CA SER A 140 -3.27 9.44 2.70
C SER A 140 -2.13 9.63 1.68
N GLN A 141 -1.10 10.40 2.03
CA GLN A 141 0.11 10.57 1.18
C GLN A 141 0.82 9.23 0.93
N ILE A 142 0.98 8.40 1.96
CA ILE A 142 1.57 7.06 1.80
C ILE A 142 0.72 6.21 0.85
N SER A 143 -0.61 6.33 0.90
CA SER A 143 -1.52 5.60 0.01
C SER A 143 -1.34 6.03 -1.45
N GLU A 144 -1.22 7.34 -1.70
CA GLU A 144 -0.89 7.88 -3.03
C GLU A 144 0.47 7.40 -3.53
N ASP A 145 1.48 7.35 -2.67
CA ASP A 145 2.80 6.86 -3.01
C ASP A 145 2.78 5.37 -3.36
N VAL A 146 2.01 4.54 -2.64
CA VAL A 146 1.80 3.12 -2.99
C VAL A 146 1.19 2.99 -4.38
N ILE A 147 0.15 3.77 -4.70
CA ILE A 147 -0.48 3.77 -6.03
C ILE A 147 0.53 4.19 -7.11
N ARG A 148 1.31 5.25 -6.86
CA ARG A 148 2.31 5.77 -7.80
C ARG A 148 3.42 4.75 -8.05
N LEU A 149 3.94 4.14 -7.00
CA LEU A 149 4.99 3.12 -7.07
C LEU A 149 4.48 1.85 -7.78
N PHE A 150 3.23 1.44 -7.54
CA PHE A 150 2.63 0.31 -8.24
C PHE A 150 2.52 0.59 -9.75
N LYS A 151 2.00 1.76 -10.14
CA LYS A 151 1.96 2.18 -11.56
C LYS A 151 3.35 2.16 -12.19
N LYS A 152 4.35 2.71 -11.48
CA LYS A 152 5.72 2.75 -12.00
C LYS A 152 6.34 1.35 -12.15
N SER A 153 6.10 0.49 -11.17
CA SER A 153 6.53 -0.92 -11.22
C SER A 153 5.88 -1.63 -12.41
N LYS A 154 4.60 -1.32 -12.69
CA LYS A 154 3.89 -1.89 -13.83
C LYS A 154 4.48 -1.46 -15.17
N GLU A 155 4.78 -0.18 -15.34
CA GLU A 155 5.46 0.35 -16.53
C GLU A 155 6.81 -0.34 -16.76
N ILE A 156 7.65 -0.44 -15.73
CA ILE A 156 8.97 -1.06 -15.83
C ILE A 156 8.84 -2.55 -16.21
N GLY A 157 7.91 -3.28 -15.60
CA GLY A 157 7.68 -4.68 -15.94
C GLY A 157 7.23 -4.88 -17.39
N LEU A 158 6.37 -3.98 -17.92
CA LEU A 158 5.96 -4.01 -19.33
C LEU A 158 7.11 -3.67 -20.27
N GLN A 159 7.95 -2.69 -19.94
CA GLN A 159 9.14 -2.37 -20.73
C GLN A 159 10.12 -3.55 -20.77
N MET A 160 10.40 -4.18 -19.63
CA MET A 160 11.27 -5.37 -19.57
C MET A 160 10.72 -6.51 -20.42
N HIS A 161 9.39 -6.70 -20.43
CA HIS A 161 8.76 -7.67 -21.32
C HIS A 161 9.03 -7.36 -22.79
N GLU A 162 8.84 -6.12 -23.21
CA GLU A 162 9.06 -5.71 -24.60
C GLU A 162 10.53 -5.91 -25.02
N GLU A 163 11.48 -5.57 -24.16
CA GLU A 163 12.91 -5.80 -24.37
C GLU A 163 13.25 -7.30 -24.48
N LEU A 164 12.69 -8.14 -23.61
CA LEU A 164 12.85 -9.60 -23.68
C LEU A 164 12.29 -10.18 -24.99
N LEU A 165 11.12 -9.68 -25.43
CA LEU A 165 10.53 -10.11 -26.71
C LEU A 165 11.45 -9.74 -27.88
N LYS A 166 12.00 -8.53 -27.88
CA LYS A 166 12.93 -8.06 -28.89
C LYS A 166 14.18 -8.94 -28.97
N VAL A 167 14.85 -9.20 -27.83
CA VAL A 167 16.04 -10.06 -27.77
C VAL A 167 15.74 -11.48 -28.22
N THR A 168 14.60 -12.04 -27.82
CA THR A 168 14.19 -13.39 -28.22
C THR A 168 13.96 -13.48 -29.74
N ASN A 169 13.34 -12.46 -30.34
CA ASN A 169 13.14 -12.39 -31.79
C ASN A 169 14.48 -12.24 -32.55
N GLU A 170 15.40 -11.41 -32.06
CA GLU A 170 16.72 -11.23 -32.66
C GLU A 170 17.59 -12.50 -32.63
N LEU A 171 17.49 -13.30 -31.58
CA LEU A 171 18.17 -14.59 -31.50
C LEU A 171 17.58 -15.61 -32.49
N TYR A 172 16.26 -15.60 -32.68
CA TYR A 172 15.59 -16.49 -33.63
C TYR A 172 15.97 -16.16 -35.08
N THR A 173 15.92 -14.89 -35.50
CA THR A 173 16.29 -14.49 -36.87
C THR A 173 17.76 -14.79 -37.19
N LYS A 174 18.65 -14.69 -36.19
CA LYS A 174 20.05 -15.13 -36.33
C LYS A 174 20.20 -16.63 -36.52
N SER A 175 19.37 -17.44 -35.84
CA SER A 175 19.40 -18.91 -36.00
C SER A 175 18.84 -19.38 -37.35
N GLU A 176 17.87 -18.65 -37.92
CA GLU A 176 17.27 -18.95 -39.23
C GLU A 176 18.21 -18.57 -40.40
N ASN A 177 19.01 -17.50 -40.22
CA ASN A 177 20.03 -17.08 -41.20
C ASN A 177 21.30 -17.95 -41.22
N THR A 178 21.45 -18.91 -40.29
CA THR A 178 22.56 -19.89 -40.29
C THR A 178 22.25 -21.19 -41.04
N VAL A 179 21.11 -21.29 -41.73
CA VAL A 179 20.84 -22.41 -42.65
C VAL A 179 21.70 -22.24 -43.92
N VAL A 180 22.71 -23.08 -44.03
CA VAL A 180 23.70 -23.19 -45.12
C VAL A 180 23.04 -23.16 -46.51
N PRO A 181 23.57 -22.42 -47.50
CA PRO A 181 23.15 -22.54 -48.89
C PRO A 181 23.54 -23.94 -49.41
N THR A 182 22.55 -24.77 -49.68
CA THR A 182 22.73 -26.05 -50.38
C THR A 182 23.34 -25.78 -51.76
N ALA A 183 24.52 -26.36 -51.98
CA ALA A 183 25.32 -26.21 -53.19
C ALA A 183 24.53 -26.54 -54.48
N PRO A 184 24.83 -25.89 -55.62
CA PRO A 184 24.16 -26.17 -56.88
C PRO A 184 24.46 -27.60 -57.36
N PRO A 185 23.48 -28.30 -57.98
CA PRO A 185 23.72 -29.63 -58.53
C PRO A 185 24.74 -29.57 -59.67
N ALA A 186 25.76 -30.42 -59.58
CA ALA A 186 26.78 -30.59 -60.61
C ALA A 186 26.18 -31.16 -61.91
N PRO A 187 26.72 -30.81 -63.09
CA PRO A 187 26.19 -31.24 -64.38
C PRO A 187 26.38 -32.75 -64.58
N HIS A 188 25.29 -33.46 -64.88
CA HIS A 188 25.34 -34.86 -65.29
C HIS A 188 26.11 -34.98 -66.61
N GLN A 189 27.28 -35.62 -66.56
CA GLN A 189 28.02 -36.02 -67.75
C GLN A 189 27.20 -37.05 -68.53
N VAL A 190 27.00 -36.76 -69.81
CA VAL A 190 26.49 -37.68 -70.82
C VAL A 190 27.50 -38.81 -70.98
N ILE A 191 27.13 -40.04 -70.60
CA ILE A 191 27.82 -41.25 -71.07
C ILE A 191 26.83 -42.04 -71.93
N ARG A 192 27.00 -41.90 -73.25
CA ARG A 192 26.55 -42.86 -74.26
C ARG A 192 27.41 -44.13 -74.15
N CYS A 193 26.78 -45.30 -74.00
CA CYS A 193 27.21 -46.58 -74.56
C CYS A 193 25.92 -47.36 -74.88
N LEU A 194 25.45 -47.47 -76.13
CA LEU A 194 25.84 -48.44 -77.18
C LEU A 194 25.76 -49.90 -76.69
N HIS A 195 24.64 -50.58 -76.89
CA HIS A 195 24.39 -51.48 -78.03
C HIS A 195 22.92 -51.90 -78.07
#